data_AF-A0A660MC24-F1
#
_entry.id   AF-A0A660MC24-F1
#
_cell.length_a   1.000
_cell.length_b   1.000
_cell.length_c   1.000
_cell.angle_alpha   90.00
_cell.angle_beta   90.00
_cell.angle_gamma   90.00
#
_symmetry.space_group_name_H-M   'P 1'
#
loop_
_entity.id
_entity.type
_entity.pdbx_description
1 polymer ?
#
loop_
_entity_poly.entity_id
_entity_poly.type
_entity_poly.pdbx_seq_one_letter_code
_entity_poly.pdbx_strand_id
1 'polypeptide(L)'
;MTLGLVAQLIRLQVTTADSLTKRGYDRSLRIQTEDALRGMILDREGEPLAISTPVSTLIIDPLRMWATLNGDFDRLREACQTDKAYSVDCAWANSGNEEEARLRYQYETLRPLATLLDEDLAKFYDELAARADQQFMYLRRQIPPSIANEALDLKIPGLRRENGYKRFYPSGEIMGQIIGYTDVEDKGQEGLEKLYENWLAGQAGKVKVLQDRAGRALRVVEEVRPASAGTQLQLSID
;
A
#
# COMPACT_ATOMS: atom_id res chain seq x y z
N MET A 1 -16.53 -43.76 17.62
CA MET A 1 -16.04 -42.71 16.71
C MET A 1 -16.08 -41.30 17.32
N THR A 2 -17.07 -40.97 18.15
CA THR A 2 -17.22 -39.64 18.79
C THR A 2 -16.15 -39.32 19.84
N LEU A 3 -15.78 -40.29 20.70
CA LEU A 3 -14.75 -40.10 21.74
C LEU A 3 -13.36 -39.72 21.17
N GLY A 4 -12.98 -40.30 20.03
CA GLY A 4 -11.71 -39.97 19.37
C GLY A 4 -11.68 -38.54 18.81
N LEU A 5 -12.80 -38.07 18.26
CA LEU A 5 -12.95 -36.70 17.79
C LEU A 5 -12.91 -35.69 18.94
N VAL A 6 -13.56 -36.00 20.07
CA VAL A 6 -13.54 -35.13 21.26
C VAL A 6 -12.13 -35.04 21.86
N ALA A 7 -11.40 -36.15 21.97
CA ALA A 7 -10.02 -36.14 22.44
C ALA A 7 -9.09 -35.36 21.50
N GLN A 8 -9.28 -35.49 20.18
CA GLN A 8 -8.55 -34.71 19.18
C GLN A 8 -8.84 -33.22 19.30
N LEU A 9 -10.10 -32.86 19.59
CA LEU A 9 -10.54 -31.46 19.74
C LEU A 9 -9.99 -30.83 21.03
N ILE A 10 -9.98 -31.57 22.15
CA ILE A 10 -9.34 -31.14 23.40
C ILE A 10 -7.83 -30.96 23.20
N ARG A 11 -7.17 -31.88 22.50
CA ARG A 11 -5.74 -31.75 22.16
C ARG A 11 -5.50 -30.46 21.36
N LEU A 12 -6.32 -30.19 20.35
CA LEU A 12 -6.26 -28.99 19.53
C LEU A 12 -6.44 -27.70 20.34
N GLN A 13 -7.49 -27.64 21.17
CA GLN A 13 -7.88 -26.43 21.90
C GLN A 13 -7.11 -26.18 23.20
N VAL A 14 -6.59 -27.21 23.88
CA VAL A 14 -5.98 -27.07 25.21
C VAL A 14 -4.45 -27.23 25.17
N THR A 15 -3.91 -28.15 24.35
CA THR A 15 -2.45 -28.42 24.35
C THR A 15 -1.69 -27.73 23.23
N THR A 16 -2.34 -27.48 22.08
CA THR A 16 -1.66 -26.89 20.91
C THR A 16 -2.08 -25.46 20.60
N ALA A 17 -3.11 -24.91 21.26
CA ALA A 17 -3.64 -23.58 20.96
C ALA A 17 -2.57 -22.47 21.04
N ASP A 18 -1.73 -22.46 22.08
CA ASP A 18 -0.64 -21.49 22.20
C ASP A 18 0.40 -21.64 21.09
N SER A 19 0.72 -22.88 20.71
CA SER A 19 1.66 -23.16 19.62
C SER A 19 1.11 -22.76 18.24
N LEU A 20 -0.21 -22.85 18.05
CA LEU A 20 -0.89 -22.46 16.81
C LEU A 20 -1.03 -20.94 16.71
N THR A 21 -1.33 -20.27 17.83
CA THR A 21 -1.38 -18.81 17.90
C THR A 21 0.01 -18.21 17.63
N LYS A 22 1.06 -18.80 18.21
CA LYS A 22 2.45 -18.40 17.94
C LYS A 22 2.83 -18.59 16.46
N ARG A 23 2.51 -19.75 15.87
CA ARG A 23 2.74 -20.01 14.43
C ARG A 23 1.93 -19.08 13.52
N GLY A 24 0.71 -18.71 13.93
CA GLY A 24 -0.13 -17.74 13.23
C GLY A 24 0.49 -16.34 13.27
N TYR A 25 0.95 -15.92 14.45
CA TYR A 25 1.64 -14.65 14.65
C TYR A 25 2.92 -14.57 13.82
N ASP A 26 3.78 -15.60 13.89
CA ASP A 26 5.04 -15.65 13.15
C ASP A 26 4.83 -15.61 11.62
N ARG A 27 3.73 -16.21 11.11
CA ARG A 27 3.36 -16.16 9.69
C ARG A 27 2.89 -14.78 9.21
N SER A 28 2.38 -13.97 10.13
CA SER A 28 1.92 -12.60 9.85
C SER A 28 3.04 -11.56 9.91
N LEU A 29 4.24 -11.93 10.38
CA LEU A 29 5.39 -11.03 10.40
C LEU A 29 6.06 -10.99 9.03
N ARG A 30 6.21 -9.78 8.46
CA ARG A 30 6.96 -9.56 7.21
C ARG A 30 8.02 -8.49 7.40
N ILE A 31 9.17 -8.71 6.78
CA ILE A 31 10.17 -7.66 6.63
C ILE A 31 9.76 -6.81 5.43
N GLN A 32 9.63 -5.51 5.66
CA GLN A 32 9.41 -4.51 4.62
C GLN A 32 10.61 -3.58 4.55
N THR A 33 10.93 -3.15 3.34
CA THR A 33 11.91 -2.09 3.11
C THR A 33 11.26 -0.75 3.43
N GLU A 34 12.00 0.12 4.11
CA GLU A 34 11.59 1.49 4.35
C GLU A 34 12.48 2.42 3.53
N ASP A 35 11.88 3.18 2.62
CA ASP A 35 12.64 4.06 1.74
C ASP A 35 13.33 5.17 2.52
N ALA A 36 14.56 5.51 2.13
CA ALA A 36 15.31 6.60 2.72
C ALA A 36 14.92 7.93 2.10
N LEU A 37 14.90 8.99 2.90
CA LEU A 37 14.74 10.34 2.40
C LEU A 37 16.02 10.75 1.64
N ARG A 38 15.89 11.02 0.34
CA ARG A 38 16.99 11.49 -0.50
C ARG A 38 17.44 12.91 -0.10
N GLY A 39 18.74 13.14 -0.06
CA GLY A 39 19.36 14.42 0.31
C GLY A 39 18.94 15.57 -0.60
N MET A 40 18.84 16.78 -0.07
CA MET A 40 18.50 17.97 -0.87
C MET A 40 19.67 18.42 -1.73
N ILE A 41 19.37 19.01 -2.89
CA ILE A 41 20.36 19.76 -3.68
C ILE A 41 20.01 21.24 -3.51
N LEU A 42 20.99 22.03 -3.06
CA LEU A 42 20.85 23.47 -2.84
C LEU A 42 21.80 24.25 -3.74
N ASP A 43 21.47 25.50 -4.05
CA ASP A 43 22.38 26.45 -4.67
C ASP A 43 23.40 27.02 -3.66
N ARG A 44 24.21 27.99 -4.08
CA ARG A 44 25.23 28.62 -3.25
C ARG A 44 24.62 29.40 -2.07
N GLU A 45 23.46 30.00 -2.27
CA GLU A 45 22.70 30.79 -1.29
C GLU A 45 21.93 29.90 -0.29
N GLY A 46 21.76 28.62 -0.61
CA GLY A 46 21.04 27.64 0.19
C GLY A 46 19.58 27.44 -0.24
N GLU A 47 19.17 27.98 -1.38
CA GLU A 47 17.83 27.77 -1.92
C GLU A 47 17.70 26.36 -2.50
N PRO A 48 16.54 25.70 -2.31
CA PRO A 48 16.32 24.33 -2.74
C PRO A 48 16.17 24.23 -4.26
N LEU A 49 17.08 23.49 -4.88
CA LEU A 49 17.02 23.15 -6.30
C LEU A 49 16.40 21.77 -6.55
N ALA A 50 16.54 20.85 -5.60
CA ALA A 50 15.86 19.55 -5.63
C ALA A 50 15.51 19.08 -4.21
N ILE A 51 14.25 18.72 -4.00
CA ILE A 51 13.72 18.25 -2.71
C ILE A 51 12.91 16.97 -2.89
N SER A 52 12.93 16.10 -1.88
CA SER A 52 12.11 14.90 -1.88
C SER A 52 10.88 15.09 -1.00
N THR A 53 9.71 14.85 -1.57
CA THR A 53 8.41 15.00 -0.90
C THR A 53 7.77 13.63 -0.69
N PRO A 54 7.10 13.38 0.46
CA PRO A 54 6.48 12.09 0.72
C PRO A 54 5.30 11.86 -0.22
N VAL A 55 5.25 10.67 -0.81
CA VAL A 55 4.17 10.22 -1.67
C VAL A 55 3.73 8.81 -1.28
N SER A 56 2.62 8.37 -1.84
CA SER A 56 2.12 7.02 -1.68
C SER A 56 1.86 6.38 -3.03
N THR A 57 1.95 5.06 -3.08
CA THR A 57 1.57 4.23 -4.22
C THR A 57 0.46 3.29 -3.78
N LEU A 58 -0.67 3.34 -4.47
CA LEU A 58 -1.79 2.42 -4.23
C LEU A 58 -1.64 1.18 -5.09
N ILE A 59 -1.80 0.03 -4.43
CA ILE A 59 -1.68 -1.29 -5.00
C ILE A 59 -2.90 -2.08 -4.57
N ILE A 60 -3.45 -2.85 -5.48
CA ILE A 60 -4.53 -3.78 -5.20
C ILE A 60 -4.09 -5.22 -5.46
N ASP A 61 -4.68 -6.15 -4.72
CA ASP A 61 -4.70 -7.59 -4.99
C ASP A 61 -6.07 -7.92 -5.61
N PRO A 62 -6.17 -7.95 -6.96
CA PRO A 62 -7.44 -8.24 -7.62
C PRO A 62 -8.02 -9.60 -7.21
N LEU A 63 -7.20 -10.66 -7.15
CA LEU A 63 -7.65 -12.00 -6.77
C LEU A 63 -8.38 -11.98 -5.44
N ARG A 64 -7.85 -11.27 -4.46
CA ARG A 64 -8.52 -11.13 -3.17
C ARG A 64 -9.78 -10.28 -3.25
N MET A 65 -9.74 -9.15 -3.96
CA MET A 65 -10.90 -8.30 -4.15
C MET A 65 -12.05 -9.10 -4.79
N TRP A 66 -11.77 -9.85 -5.85
CA TRP A 66 -12.74 -10.68 -6.57
C TRP A 66 -13.14 -11.94 -5.82
N ALA A 67 -12.25 -12.61 -5.11
CA ALA A 67 -12.62 -13.73 -4.24
C ALA A 67 -13.62 -13.29 -3.16
N THR A 68 -13.50 -12.04 -2.71
CA THR A 68 -14.44 -11.43 -1.79
C THR A 68 -15.80 -11.17 -2.48
N LEU A 69 -15.80 -10.78 -3.76
CA LEU A 69 -17.02 -10.54 -4.56
C LEU A 69 -17.72 -11.82 -5.05
N ASN A 70 -16.95 -12.84 -5.44
CA ASN A 70 -17.44 -14.06 -6.11
C ASN A 70 -17.64 -15.24 -5.14
N GLY A 71 -16.93 -15.25 -4.00
CA GLY A 71 -16.75 -16.45 -3.19
C GLY A 71 -17.56 -16.53 -1.91
N ASP A 72 -18.12 -15.41 -1.41
CA ASP A 72 -18.90 -15.44 -0.17
C ASP A 72 -19.54 -14.06 0.08
N PHE A 73 -20.70 -13.81 -0.54
CA PHE A 73 -21.59 -12.75 -0.02
C PHE A 73 -21.84 -12.95 1.48
N ASP A 74 -21.81 -14.19 1.96
CA ASP A 74 -21.92 -14.53 3.38
C ASP A 74 -20.74 -14.06 4.23
N ARG A 75 -19.47 -14.27 3.80
CA ARG A 75 -18.32 -13.72 4.53
C ARG A 75 -18.21 -12.22 4.38
N LEU A 76 -18.60 -11.65 3.24
CA LEU A 76 -18.67 -10.19 3.07
C LEU A 76 -19.70 -9.58 4.01
N ARG A 77 -20.88 -10.22 4.11
CA ARG A 77 -21.94 -9.87 5.04
C ARG A 77 -21.46 -10.00 6.48
N GLU A 78 -20.83 -11.11 6.84
CA GLU A 78 -20.24 -11.33 8.16
C GLU A 78 -19.18 -10.28 8.47
N ALA A 79 -18.24 -10.01 7.55
CA ALA A 79 -17.21 -8.99 7.71
C ALA A 79 -17.80 -7.59 7.84
N CYS A 80 -18.82 -7.23 7.05
CA CYS A 80 -19.53 -5.94 7.17
C CYS A 80 -20.25 -5.82 8.52
N GLN A 81 -20.93 -6.89 8.96
CA GLN A 81 -21.68 -6.91 10.21
C GLN A 81 -20.78 -6.92 11.46
N THR A 82 -19.64 -7.62 11.40
CA THR A 82 -18.67 -7.74 12.52
C THR A 82 -17.68 -6.60 12.56
N ASP A 83 -17.28 -6.10 11.40
CA ASP A 83 -16.31 -5.03 11.23
C ASP A 83 -16.89 -4.01 10.23
N LYS A 84 -17.67 -3.05 10.77
CA LYS A 84 -18.25 -1.92 10.01
C LYS A 84 -17.20 -1.06 9.30
N ALA A 85 -15.93 -1.42 9.39
CA ALA A 85 -14.90 -0.85 8.58
C ALA A 85 -15.20 -1.03 7.08
N TYR A 86 -15.60 -2.22 6.60
CA TYR A 86 -15.63 -2.51 5.17
C TYR A 86 -16.74 -1.81 4.36
N SER A 87 -17.78 -1.28 5.01
CA SER A 87 -18.80 -0.42 4.39
C SER A 87 -19.50 0.41 5.46
N VAL A 88 -19.86 1.64 5.11
CA VAL A 88 -20.56 2.59 6.00
C VAL A 88 -22.00 2.15 6.25
N ASP A 89 -22.62 1.45 5.29
CA ASP A 89 -23.99 0.96 5.36
C ASP A 89 -24.05 -0.51 4.90
N CYS A 90 -24.23 -1.44 5.86
CA CYS A 90 -24.37 -2.86 5.57
C CYS A 90 -25.79 -3.24 5.10
N ALA A 91 -26.65 -2.28 4.75
CA ALA A 91 -28.02 -2.55 4.28
C ALA A 91 -28.07 -3.50 3.08
N TRP A 92 -27.11 -3.40 2.14
CA TRP A 92 -27.03 -4.25 0.95
C TRP A 92 -26.79 -5.71 1.29
N ALA A 93 -26.01 -5.99 2.33
CA ALA A 93 -25.69 -7.35 2.77
C ALA A 93 -26.94 -8.09 3.28
N ASN A 94 -27.99 -7.37 3.66
CA ASN A 94 -29.24 -7.94 4.16
C ASN A 94 -30.28 -8.20 3.05
N SER A 95 -30.03 -7.78 1.80
CA SER A 95 -31.00 -7.87 0.69
C SER A 95 -31.19 -9.28 0.12
N GLY A 96 -30.19 -10.16 0.25
CA GLY A 96 -30.23 -11.54 -0.26
C GLY A 96 -30.18 -11.67 -1.79
N ASN A 97 -30.03 -10.57 -2.54
CA ASN A 97 -29.91 -10.57 -3.99
C ASN A 97 -28.45 -10.36 -4.40
N GLU A 98 -27.81 -11.41 -4.94
CA GLU A 98 -26.41 -11.41 -5.37
C GLU A 98 -26.11 -10.38 -6.48
N GLU A 99 -27.05 -10.18 -7.41
CA GLU A 99 -26.87 -9.23 -8.51
C GLU A 99 -26.96 -7.78 -8.02
N GLU A 100 -27.90 -7.50 -7.10
CA GLU A 100 -28.01 -6.19 -6.45
C GLU A 100 -26.78 -5.89 -5.59
N ALA A 101 -26.30 -6.88 -4.82
CA ALA A 101 -25.10 -6.73 -3.99
C ALA A 101 -23.84 -6.47 -4.83
N ARG A 102 -23.70 -7.15 -5.98
CA ARG A 102 -22.60 -6.90 -6.93
C ARG A 102 -22.66 -5.49 -7.52
N LEU A 103 -23.84 -5.06 -7.98
CA LEU A 103 -24.04 -3.72 -8.52
C LEU A 103 -23.76 -2.65 -7.45
N ARG A 104 -24.26 -2.82 -6.23
CA ARG A 104 -23.98 -1.89 -5.12
C ARG A 104 -22.51 -1.84 -4.76
N TYR A 105 -21.79 -2.95 -4.68
CA TYR A 105 -20.34 -2.91 -4.45
C TYR A 105 -19.61 -2.14 -5.56
N GLN A 106 -19.97 -2.39 -6.82
CA GLN A 106 -19.41 -1.65 -7.95
C GLN A 106 -19.68 -0.14 -7.83
N TYR A 107 -20.90 0.26 -7.48
CA TYR A 107 -21.31 1.67 -7.41
C TYR A 107 -20.94 2.41 -6.11
N GLU A 108 -20.92 1.74 -4.97
CA GLU A 108 -20.68 2.35 -3.66
C GLU A 108 -19.22 2.23 -3.21
N THR A 109 -18.45 1.29 -3.78
CA THR A 109 -17.06 1.03 -3.38
C THR A 109 -16.08 1.34 -4.51
N LEU A 110 -16.29 0.78 -5.70
CA LEU A 110 -15.35 0.99 -6.82
C LEU A 110 -15.52 2.38 -7.46
N ARG A 111 -16.73 2.95 -7.49
CA ARG A 111 -16.95 4.30 -8.02
C ARG A 111 -16.25 5.40 -7.22
N PRO A 112 -16.33 5.46 -5.87
CA PRO A 112 -15.54 6.43 -5.11
C PRO A 112 -14.05 6.27 -5.35
N LEU A 113 -13.53 5.03 -5.39
CA LEU A 113 -12.12 4.79 -5.68
C LEU A 113 -11.73 5.28 -7.08
N ALA A 114 -12.51 4.95 -8.12
CA ALA A 114 -12.26 5.40 -9.49
C ALA A 114 -12.30 6.93 -9.59
N THR A 115 -13.29 7.58 -8.95
CA THR A 115 -13.40 9.05 -8.90
C THR A 115 -12.18 9.68 -8.22
N LEU A 116 -11.74 9.11 -7.09
CA LEU A 116 -10.59 9.60 -6.34
C LEU A 116 -9.27 9.47 -7.13
N LEU A 117 -9.20 8.48 -8.02
CA LEU A 117 -8.04 8.24 -8.89
C LEU A 117 -8.15 8.93 -10.26
N ASP A 118 -9.24 9.67 -10.51
CA ASP A 118 -9.55 10.30 -11.81
C ASP A 118 -9.60 9.29 -12.97
N GLU A 119 -10.16 8.10 -12.71
CA GLU A 119 -10.34 7.03 -13.69
C GLU A 119 -11.82 6.86 -14.08
N ASP A 120 -12.07 6.49 -15.33
CA ASP A 120 -13.40 6.09 -15.78
C ASP A 120 -13.83 4.78 -15.12
N LEU A 121 -15.04 4.74 -14.56
CA LEU A 121 -15.52 3.60 -13.79
C LEU A 121 -15.59 2.31 -14.62
N ALA A 122 -16.06 2.39 -15.87
CA ALA A 122 -16.22 1.21 -16.71
C ALA A 122 -14.84 0.64 -17.06
N LYS A 123 -13.93 1.49 -17.51
CA LYS A 123 -12.54 1.11 -17.80
C LYS A 123 -11.83 0.55 -16.56
N PHE A 124 -11.98 1.20 -15.42
CA PHE A 124 -11.36 0.78 -14.16
C PHE A 124 -11.84 -0.62 -13.73
N TYR A 125 -13.15 -0.87 -13.84
CA TYR A 125 -13.73 -2.17 -13.56
C TYR A 125 -13.19 -3.26 -14.52
N ASP A 126 -13.17 -2.98 -15.82
CA ASP A 126 -12.68 -3.92 -16.83
C ASP A 126 -11.21 -4.27 -16.62
N GLU A 127 -10.37 -3.29 -16.27
CA GLU A 127 -8.95 -3.51 -15.97
C GLU A 127 -8.72 -4.38 -14.73
N LEU A 128 -9.57 -4.24 -13.71
CA LEU A 128 -9.54 -5.07 -12.51
C LEU A 128 -10.04 -6.48 -12.81
N ALA A 129 -11.11 -6.61 -13.60
CA ALA A 129 -11.71 -7.89 -13.96
C ALA A 129 -10.80 -8.72 -14.86
N ALA A 130 -10.11 -8.07 -15.81
CA ALA A 130 -9.14 -8.70 -16.70
C ALA A 130 -7.93 -9.29 -15.97
N ARG A 131 -7.66 -8.84 -14.73
CA ARG A 131 -6.55 -9.29 -13.89
C ARG A 131 -7.04 -9.99 -12.63
N ALA A 132 -8.24 -10.57 -12.66
CA ALA A 132 -8.89 -11.13 -11.48
C ALA A 132 -8.16 -12.32 -10.82
N ASP A 133 -7.18 -12.90 -11.49
CA ASP A 133 -6.32 -13.97 -11.00
C ASP A 133 -4.98 -13.45 -10.41
N GLN A 134 -4.69 -12.16 -10.56
CA GLN A 134 -3.43 -11.56 -10.09
C GLN A 134 -3.52 -11.16 -8.62
N GLN A 135 -2.41 -11.31 -7.90
CA GLN A 135 -2.28 -10.90 -6.49
C GLN A 135 -1.67 -9.49 -6.32
N PHE A 136 -1.39 -8.81 -7.43
CA PHE A 136 -0.68 -7.55 -7.44
C PHE A 136 -1.02 -6.75 -8.70
N MET A 137 -1.45 -5.51 -8.50
CA MET A 137 -1.67 -4.53 -9.55
C MET A 137 -1.46 -3.12 -9.00
N TYR A 138 -0.61 -2.31 -9.64
CA TYR A 138 -0.53 -0.89 -9.34
C TYR A 138 -1.81 -0.20 -9.80
N LEU A 139 -2.48 0.53 -8.90
CA LEU A 139 -3.60 1.39 -9.26
C LEU A 139 -3.10 2.78 -9.64
N ARG A 140 -2.27 3.36 -8.78
CA ARG A 140 -1.72 4.70 -8.99
C ARG A 140 -0.42 4.86 -8.20
N ARG A 141 0.60 5.43 -8.83
CA ARG A 141 1.91 5.67 -8.22
C ARG A 141 2.08 7.15 -7.88
N GLN A 142 2.89 7.43 -6.87
CA GLN A 142 3.33 8.78 -6.49
C GLN A 142 2.19 9.79 -6.27
N ILE A 143 1.10 9.36 -5.61
CA ILE A 143 0.00 10.24 -5.22
C ILE A 143 0.25 10.91 -3.88
N PRO A 144 -0.40 12.04 -3.59
CA PRO A 144 -0.38 12.64 -2.26
C PRO A 144 -0.83 11.62 -1.19
N PRO A 145 -0.18 11.57 -0.02
CA PRO A 145 -0.57 10.65 1.06
C PRO A 145 -2.02 10.83 1.52
N SER A 146 -2.59 12.03 1.40
CA SER A 146 -4.01 12.30 1.72
C SER A 146 -4.96 11.48 0.84
N ILE A 147 -4.75 11.50 -0.48
CA ILE A 147 -5.55 10.72 -1.44
C ILE A 147 -5.41 9.23 -1.17
N ALA A 148 -4.21 8.76 -0.83
CA ALA A 148 -4.01 7.36 -0.44
C ALA A 148 -4.76 6.99 0.85
N ASN A 149 -4.81 7.88 1.84
CA ASN A 149 -5.60 7.66 3.07
C ASN A 149 -7.10 7.55 2.73
N GLU A 150 -7.63 8.49 1.95
CA GLU A 150 -9.04 8.47 1.52
C GLU A 150 -9.39 7.17 0.78
N ALA A 151 -8.50 6.68 -0.09
CA ALA A 151 -8.68 5.40 -0.77
C ALA A 151 -8.67 4.22 0.21
N LEU A 152 -7.77 4.22 1.19
CA LEU A 152 -7.68 3.17 2.20
C LEU A 152 -8.86 3.20 3.17
N ASP A 153 -9.49 4.35 3.39
CA ASP A 153 -10.69 4.50 4.23
C ASP A 153 -11.93 3.86 3.61
N LEU A 154 -11.95 3.64 2.28
CA LEU A 154 -12.94 2.79 1.60
C LEU A 154 -12.79 1.31 1.99
N LYS A 155 -11.66 0.93 2.60
CA LYS A 155 -11.39 -0.37 3.20
C LYS A 155 -11.64 -1.54 2.25
N ILE A 156 -11.29 -1.33 0.99
CA ILE A 156 -11.43 -2.28 -0.09
C ILE A 156 -10.51 -3.49 0.18
N PRO A 157 -11.06 -4.72 0.22
CA PRO A 157 -10.24 -5.92 0.38
C PRO A 157 -9.17 -6.02 -0.72
N GLY A 158 -7.92 -6.15 -0.32
CA GLY A 158 -6.78 -6.24 -1.23
C GLY A 158 -6.15 -4.90 -1.59
N LEU A 159 -6.79 -3.78 -1.24
CA LEU A 159 -6.20 -2.45 -1.39
C LEU A 159 -5.20 -2.17 -0.26
N ARG A 160 -4.01 -1.72 -0.65
CA ARG A 160 -2.93 -1.33 0.25
C ARG A 160 -2.14 -0.16 -0.33
N ARG A 161 -1.35 0.49 0.52
CA ARG A 161 -0.36 1.48 0.08
C ARG A 161 1.06 1.02 0.32
N GLU A 162 1.96 1.55 -0.49
CA GLU A 162 3.38 1.63 -0.22
C GLU A 162 3.75 3.11 -0.08
N ASN A 163 4.55 3.44 0.93
CA ASN A 163 5.07 4.80 1.11
C ASN A 163 6.34 4.94 0.28
N GLY A 164 6.64 6.16 -0.15
CA GLY A 164 7.90 6.48 -0.79
C GLY A 164 8.09 7.99 -0.90
N TYR A 165 9.06 8.39 -1.71
CA TYR A 165 9.35 9.78 -1.97
C TYR A 165 9.30 10.08 -3.47
N LYS A 166 8.96 11.33 -3.79
CA LYS A 166 9.04 11.87 -5.15
C LYS A 166 9.92 13.10 -5.15
N ARG A 167 10.84 13.14 -6.11
CA ARG A 167 11.69 14.29 -6.34
C ARG A 167 10.93 15.44 -6.99
N PHE A 168 11.07 16.63 -6.41
CA PHE A 168 10.51 17.89 -6.89
C PHE A 168 11.63 18.89 -7.13
N TYR A 169 11.56 19.61 -8.24
CA TYR A 169 12.59 20.55 -8.71
C TYR A 169 11.97 21.96 -8.80
N PRO A 170 12.05 22.78 -7.74
CA PRO A 170 11.38 24.08 -7.68
C PRO A 170 11.77 25.02 -8.84
N SER A 171 13.04 25.03 -9.22
CA SER A 171 13.58 25.87 -10.29
C SER A 171 13.28 25.37 -11.72
N GLY A 172 12.58 24.23 -11.85
CA GLY A 172 12.07 23.71 -13.12
C GLY A 172 13.15 23.40 -14.16
N GLU A 173 12.82 23.68 -15.44
CA GLU A 173 13.64 23.30 -16.60
C GLU A 173 15.01 24.00 -16.66
N ILE A 174 15.15 25.19 -16.07
CA ILE A 174 16.35 26.03 -16.18
C ILE A 174 17.59 25.28 -15.69
N MET A 175 17.43 24.49 -14.62
CA MET A 175 18.52 23.69 -14.02
C MET A 175 18.40 22.20 -14.31
N GLY A 176 17.36 21.75 -15.03
CA GLY A 176 17.08 20.34 -15.29
C GLY A 176 18.21 19.61 -16.02
N GLN A 177 18.93 20.29 -16.92
CA GLN A 177 20.06 19.70 -17.65
C GLN A 177 21.29 19.45 -16.76
N ILE A 178 21.48 20.28 -15.73
CA ILE A 178 22.62 20.16 -14.80
C ILE A 178 22.23 19.22 -13.67
N ILE A 179 21.10 19.47 -13.00
CA ILE A 179 20.63 18.69 -11.88
C ILE A 179 20.26 17.27 -12.34
N GLY A 180 19.58 17.15 -13.49
CA GLY A 180 19.00 15.89 -13.94
C GLY A 180 17.69 15.55 -13.23
N TYR A 181 17.27 14.29 -13.37
CA TYR A 181 16.00 13.78 -12.87
C TYR A 181 16.16 12.42 -12.21
N THR A 182 15.21 12.07 -11.33
CA THR A 182 15.04 10.71 -10.80
C THR A 182 13.91 9.95 -11.51
N ASP A 183 13.96 8.62 -11.44
CA ASP A 183 12.87 7.76 -11.93
C ASP A 183 11.74 7.60 -10.89
N VAL A 184 10.78 6.71 -11.20
CA VAL A 184 9.65 6.39 -10.32
C VAL A 184 10.03 5.63 -9.04
N GLU A 185 11.31 5.26 -8.89
CA GLU A 185 11.91 4.60 -7.72
C GLU A 185 12.91 5.53 -7.00
N ASP A 186 12.89 6.82 -7.32
CA ASP A 186 13.75 7.89 -6.76
C ASP A 186 15.26 7.70 -7.02
N LYS A 187 15.62 6.98 -8.09
CA LYS A 187 17.02 6.79 -8.54
C LYS A 187 17.41 7.82 -9.59
N GLY A 188 18.55 8.48 -9.39
CA GLY A 188 19.09 9.47 -10.32
C GLY A 188 19.44 8.86 -11.68
N GLN A 189 18.84 9.39 -12.74
CA GLN A 189 19.02 8.88 -14.11
C GLN A 189 20.05 9.69 -14.91
N GLU A 190 20.14 10.98 -14.63
CA GLU A 190 20.92 11.97 -15.37
C GLU A 190 21.51 13.04 -14.44
N GLY A 191 22.39 13.89 -14.98
CA GLY A 191 22.93 15.07 -14.29
C GLY A 191 23.61 14.78 -12.95
N LEU A 192 23.54 15.76 -12.04
CA LEU A 192 24.03 15.68 -10.67
C LEU A 192 23.30 14.61 -9.85
N GLU A 193 22.02 14.36 -10.10
CA GLU A 193 21.25 13.31 -9.42
C GLU A 193 21.89 11.95 -9.63
N LYS A 194 22.30 11.62 -10.86
CA LYS A 194 23.03 10.38 -11.16
C LYS A 194 24.45 10.40 -10.63
N LEU A 195 25.17 11.50 -10.86
CA LEU A 195 26.58 11.62 -10.48
C LEU A 195 26.77 11.45 -8.97
N TYR A 196 25.86 12.00 -8.17
CA TYR A 196 25.88 11.98 -6.71
C TYR A 196 24.87 10.98 -6.12
N GLU A 197 24.44 9.95 -6.87
CA GLU A 197 23.45 8.97 -6.41
C GLU A 197 23.82 8.37 -5.05
N ASN A 198 25.07 7.91 -4.89
CA ASN A 198 25.54 7.30 -3.63
C ASN A 198 25.59 8.29 -2.45
N TRP A 199 25.67 9.59 -2.73
CA TRP A 199 25.66 10.65 -1.72
C TRP A 199 24.23 11.03 -1.34
N LEU A 200 23.36 11.13 -2.34
CA LEU A 200 22.00 11.64 -2.23
C LEU A 200 20.99 10.57 -1.82
N ALA A 201 21.12 9.31 -2.21
CA ALA A 201 20.08 8.29 -2.01
C ALA A 201 19.84 7.90 -0.55
N GLY A 202 20.85 8.03 0.31
CA GLY A 202 20.80 7.49 1.67
C GLY A 202 20.84 5.95 1.67
N GLN A 203 20.37 5.35 2.76
CA GLN A 203 20.32 3.89 2.91
C GLN A 203 18.95 3.46 3.42
N ALA A 204 18.23 2.66 2.62
CA ALA A 204 16.91 2.16 2.98
C ALA A 204 16.93 1.36 4.30
N GLY A 205 15.91 1.55 5.12
CA GLY A 205 15.70 0.80 6.35
C GLY A 205 15.09 -0.58 6.08
N LYS A 206 14.99 -1.37 7.15
CA LYS A 206 14.22 -2.60 7.19
C LYS A 206 13.42 -2.63 8.48
N VAL A 207 12.12 -2.79 8.35
CA VAL A 207 11.20 -2.93 9.47
C VAL A 207 10.49 -4.26 9.40
N LYS A 208 10.30 -4.90 10.55
CA LYS A 208 9.43 -6.07 10.68
C LYS A 208 8.05 -5.57 11.08
N VAL A 209 7.07 -5.79 10.22
CA VAL A 209 5.68 -5.39 10.45
C VAL A 209 4.81 -6.60 10.72
N LEU A 210 3.81 -6.41 11.58
CA LEU A 210 2.69 -7.33 11.70
C LEU A 210 1.70 -6.97 10.59
N GLN A 211 1.47 -7.89 9.66
CA GLN A 211 0.43 -7.74 8.66
C GLN A 211 -0.87 -8.38 9.11
N ASP A 212 -1.99 -7.78 8.75
CA ASP A 212 -3.28 -8.46 8.83
C ASP A 212 -3.39 -9.52 7.72
N ARG A 213 -4.50 -10.26 7.73
CA ARG A 213 -4.83 -11.14 6.61
C ARG A 213 -4.85 -10.37 5.30
N ALA A 214 -5.25 -9.09 5.32
CA ALA A 214 -5.18 -8.01 4.31
C ALA A 214 -3.89 -7.88 3.49
N GLY A 215 -2.76 -8.21 4.12
CA GLY A 215 -1.43 -7.78 3.67
C GLY A 215 -1.11 -6.32 4.06
N ARG A 216 -1.98 -5.65 4.82
CA ARG A 216 -1.77 -4.30 5.35
C ARG A 216 -0.90 -4.38 6.59
N ALA A 217 0.11 -3.52 6.70
CA ALA A 217 0.89 -3.39 7.92
C ALA A 217 0.02 -2.77 9.03
N LEU A 218 -0.28 -3.54 10.08
CA LEU A 218 -1.03 -3.07 11.24
C LEU A 218 -0.14 -2.27 12.20
N ARG A 219 1.10 -2.73 12.40
CA ARG A 219 2.11 -2.05 13.21
C ARG A 219 3.52 -2.52 12.86
N VAL A 220 4.49 -1.65 13.10
CA VAL A 220 5.90 -2.03 13.20
C VAL A 220 6.09 -2.77 14.52
N VAL A 221 6.68 -3.97 14.44
CA VAL A 221 6.99 -4.83 15.59
C VAL A 221 8.44 -4.66 16.00
N GLU A 222 9.33 -4.51 15.03
CA GLU A 222 10.76 -4.41 15.26
C GLU A 222 11.39 -3.60 14.12
N GLU A 223 12.24 -2.64 14.47
CA GLU A 223 13.09 -1.94 13.52
C GLU A 223 14.38 -2.75 13.35
N VAL A 224 14.48 -3.50 12.24
CA VAL A 224 15.61 -4.41 11.98
C VAL A 224 16.84 -3.59 11.59
N ARG A 225 16.64 -2.55 10.79
CA ARG A 225 17.67 -1.57 10.42
C ARG A 225 17.01 -0.21 10.20
N PRO A 226 17.46 0.86 10.86
CA PRO A 226 16.93 2.20 10.60
C PRO A 226 17.25 2.64 9.16
N ALA A 227 16.32 3.38 8.54
CA ALA A 227 16.62 4.11 7.33
C ALA A 227 17.54 5.29 7.65
N SER A 228 18.52 5.55 6.80
CA SER A 228 19.43 6.69 6.93
C SER A 228 19.20 7.62 5.75
N ALA A 229 18.89 8.89 6.02
CA ALA A 229 18.69 9.89 4.99
C ALA A 229 19.97 10.12 4.18
N GLY A 230 19.78 10.49 2.91
CA GLY A 230 20.86 10.94 2.05
C GLY A 230 21.47 12.24 2.53
N THR A 231 22.70 12.47 2.10
CA THR A 231 23.44 13.67 2.47
C THR A 231 23.09 14.80 1.52
N GLN A 232 22.95 16.01 2.06
CA GLN A 232 22.72 17.22 1.28
C GLN A 232 23.92 17.54 0.37
N LEU A 233 23.64 18.06 -0.82
CA LEU A 233 24.63 18.57 -1.75
C LEU A 233 24.41 20.08 -1.95
N GLN A 234 25.42 20.88 -1.65
CA GLN A 234 25.39 22.32 -1.91
C GLN A 234 26.25 22.64 -3.12
N LEU A 235 25.66 23.33 -4.10
CA LEU A 235 26.32 23.72 -5.33
C LEU A 235 26.97 25.10 -5.20
N SER A 236 27.84 25.42 -6.15
CA SER A 236 28.48 26.74 -6.25
C SER A 236 27.73 27.70 -7.18
N ILE A 237 26.59 27.27 -7.74
CA ILE A 237 25.80 28.03 -8.71
C ILE A 237 24.82 28.97 -8.00
N ASP A 238 24.43 30.02 -8.73
CA ASP A 238 23.48 31.11 -8.41
C ASP A 238 22.36 31.03 -9.47
#